data_AF-A0A6J1W7I8-F1
#
_entry.id   AF-A0A6J1W7I8-F1
#
_cell.length_a   1.000
_cell.length_b   1.000
_cell.length_c   1.000
_cell.angle_alpha   90.00
_cell.angle_beta   90.00
_cell.angle_gamma   90.00
#
_symmetry.space_group_name_H-M   'P 1'
#
loop_
_entity.id
_entity.type
_entity.pdbx_description
1 polymer ?
#
loop_
_entity_poly.entity_id
_entity_poly.type
_entity_poly.pdbx_seq_one_letter_code
_entity_poly.pdbx_strand_id
1 'polypeptide(L)'
;SFSAVLKELVQDLTQHDNQAAASAAYLPPFSHHCELALFDPFVQETEHRFIEEQVFLVNNTAGGSLEFDPFAIYEKAAHGDSVPKPLPPTSSIVSAATRLFGVIFSQVTETQRLQVLEQLLASIKQTKGSRQQIIQQNIILAICSALKHLASHKGNLGYEEIQSCILSLILSALESNSPLLRCSAAEALARLAQVVADNTFTSGLAQISFDKLKSARDAISRIGHSLALGSLYKYTGGISSSHHLTACVGILSTLSQDNTSPEVQVCIVDGDDDDDDD
;
A
#
# COMPACT_ATOMS: atom_id res chain seq x y z
N SER A 1 -6.98 11.71 25.88
CA SER A 1 -5.74 10.89 25.95
C SER A 1 -5.54 10.20 24.62
N PHE A 2 -4.31 10.11 24.10
CA PHE A 2 -4.01 9.43 22.84
C PHE A 2 -4.50 7.98 22.80
N SER A 3 -4.49 7.29 23.93
CA SER A 3 -5.01 5.91 24.03
C SER A 3 -6.52 5.82 23.76
N ALA A 4 -7.32 6.82 24.15
CA ALA A 4 -8.76 6.83 23.87
C ALA A 4 -9.02 7.07 22.37
N VAL A 5 -8.30 8.03 21.78
CA VAL A 5 -8.39 8.32 20.33
C VAL A 5 -7.99 7.10 19.52
N LEU A 6 -6.90 6.42 19.90
CA LEU A 6 -6.43 5.22 19.21
C LEU A 6 -7.47 4.08 19.23
N LYS A 7 -8.26 3.95 20.30
CA LYS A 7 -9.34 2.95 20.38
C LYS A 7 -10.50 3.28 19.43
N GLU A 8 -10.89 4.55 19.33
CA GLU A 8 -11.91 4.97 18.36
C GLU A 8 -11.42 4.75 16.92
N LEU A 9 -10.16 5.08 16.63
CA LEU A 9 -9.57 4.84 15.32
C LEU A 9 -9.54 3.35 14.95
N VAL A 10 -9.23 2.47 15.91
CA VAL A 10 -9.29 1.02 15.68
C VAL A 10 -10.73 0.56 15.37
N GLN A 11 -11.74 1.17 15.99
CA GLN A 11 -13.15 0.89 15.65
C GLN A 11 -13.47 1.36 14.23
N ASP A 12 -13.13 2.60 13.88
CA ASP A 12 -13.35 3.15 12.53
C ASP A 12 -12.70 2.28 11.45
N LEU A 13 -11.48 1.78 11.68
CA LEU A 13 -10.79 0.92 10.72
C LEU A 13 -11.43 -0.48 10.55
N THR A 14 -12.16 -0.97 11.56
CA THR A 14 -12.61 -2.37 11.64
C THR A 14 -14.13 -2.57 11.58
N GLN A 15 -14.93 -1.52 11.74
CA GLN A 15 -16.39 -1.66 11.85
C GLN A 15 -17.15 -1.61 10.52
N HIS A 16 -16.53 -1.21 9.41
CA HIS A 16 -17.28 -0.95 8.17
C HIS A 16 -18.11 -2.14 7.66
N ASP A 17 -19.39 -1.83 7.39
CA ASP A 17 -20.34 -2.70 6.71
C ASP A 17 -20.12 -2.66 5.20
N ASN A 18 -20.15 -3.87 4.62
CA ASN A 18 -20.18 -4.38 3.23
C ASN A 18 -20.31 -3.47 1.98
N GLN A 19 -20.34 -2.14 2.07
CA GLN A 19 -20.18 -1.30 0.91
C GLN A 19 -18.70 -1.32 0.52
N ALA A 20 -18.43 -1.54 -0.78
CA ALA A 20 -17.10 -1.50 -1.37
C ALA A 20 -16.50 -0.11 -1.13
N ALA A 21 -15.86 0.06 0.03
CA ALA A 21 -15.28 1.32 0.43
C ALA A 21 -14.04 1.55 -0.43
N ALA A 22 -14.21 2.45 -1.40
CA ALA A 22 -13.24 3.07 -2.30
C ALA A 22 -11.78 2.97 -1.83
N SER A 23 -11.10 1.87 -2.13
CA SER A 23 -9.82 1.58 -1.48
C SER A 23 -8.62 2.34 -2.06
N ALA A 24 -8.70 2.85 -3.30
CA ALA A 24 -7.61 3.66 -3.85
C ALA A 24 -7.75 5.17 -3.60
N ALA A 25 -8.83 5.62 -2.95
CA ALA A 25 -8.91 7.02 -2.51
C ALA A 25 -8.13 7.28 -1.20
N TYR A 26 -7.69 6.22 -0.53
CA TYR A 26 -6.87 6.27 0.68
C TYR A 26 -5.38 6.43 0.42
N LEU A 27 -5.04 6.31 -0.84
CA LEU A 27 -3.71 6.27 -1.32
C LEU A 27 -3.29 7.75 -1.55
N PRO A 28 -2.17 8.27 -0.97
CA PRO A 28 -1.49 9.48 -1.49
C PRO A 28 -1.31 9.44 -3.01
N PRO A 29 -0.70 10.42 -3.71
CA PRO A 29 -0.32 10.18 -5.10
C PRO A 29 0.69 9.03 -5.09
N PHE A 30 0.21 7.80 -5.28
CA PHE A 30 1.04 6.68 -5.68
C PHE A 30 1.57 7.06 -7.03
N SER A 31 2.81 6.68 -7.33
CA SER A 31 3.35 6.75 -8.68
C SER A 31 2.28 6.20 -9.62
N HIS A 32 1.79 7.07 -10.51
CA HIS A 32 0.51 7.03 -11.20
C HIS A 32 0.27 5.82 -12.13
N HIS A 33 1.16 4.82 -12.13
CA HIS A 33 1.26 3.84 -13.20
C HIS A 33 1.06 2.38 -12.79
N CYS A 34 1.56 1.97 -11.62
CA CYS A 34 1.52 0.56 -11.20
C CYS A 34 0.10 0.06 -10.90
N GLU A 35 -0.82 0.98 -10.52
CA GLU A 35 -2.23 0.67 -10.29
C GLU A 35 -3.09 0.66 -11.56
N LEU A 36 -2.60 1.17 -12.68
CA LEU A 36 -3.34 1.15 -13.95
C LEU A 36 -2.94 -0.08 -14.78
N ALA A 37 -1.64 -0.35 -14.84
CA ALA A 37 -1.06 -1.49 -15.54
C ALA A 37 -1.57 -2.86 -15.04
N LEU A 38 -1.78 -2.98 -13.72
CA LEU A 38 -2.30 -4.20 -13.08
C LEU A 38 -3.73 -4.58 -13.46
N PHE A 39 -4.48 -3.65 -14.05
CA PHE A 39 -5.93 -3.82 -14.16
C PHE A 39 -6.49 -3.73 -15.58
N ASP A 40 -5.74 -3.22 -16.56
CA ASP A 40 -5.91 -3.55 -17.99
C ASP A 40 -4.74 -3.01 -18.84
N PRO A 41 -3.97 -3.83 -19.59
CA PRO A 41 -2.91 -3.37 -20.50
C PRO A 41 -3.41 -2.49 -21.67
N PHE A 42 -4.72 -2.45 -21.93
CA PHE A 42 -5.30 -1.78 -23.11
C PHE A 42 -5.56 -0.27 -22.95
N VAL A 43 -5.46 0.29 -21.74
CA VAL A 43 -5.79 1.71 -21.49
C VAL A 43 -4.72 2.67 -22.02
N GLN A 44 -3.52 2.17 -22.37
CA GLN A 44 -2.42 3.00 -22.83
C GLN A 44 -2.56 3.50 -24.28
N GLU A 45 -3.47 2.95 -25.11
CA GLU A 45 -3.53 3.28 -26.56
C GLU A 45 -4.92 3.72 -27.10
N THR A 46 -5.70 4.50 -26.34
CA THR A 46 -6.96 5.05 -26.83
C THR A 46 -7.00 6.58 -26.77
N GLU A 47 -7.55 7.21 -27.82
CA GLU A 47 -7.83 8.67 -27.86
C GLU A 47 -8.80 9.14 -26.75
N HIS A 48 -9.36 8.19 -25.98
CA HIS A 48 -10.30 8.41 -24.89
C HIS A 48 -9.74 8.00 -23.51
N ARG A 49 -8.41 7.88 -23.36
CA ARG A 49 -7.71 7.52 -22.12
C ARG A 49 -8.29 8.16 -20.86
N PHE A 50 -8.63 9.45 -20.89
CA PHE A 50 -9.24 10.14 -19.73
C PHE A 50 -10.62 9.60 -19.33
N ILE A 51 -11.45 9.22 -20.30
CA ILE A 51 -12.78 8.65 -20.06
C ILE A 51 -12.63 7.21 -19.58
N GLU A 52 -11.70 6.45 -20.16
CA GLU A 52 -11.43 5.06 -19.79
C GLU A 52 -10.80 4.97 -18.40
N GLU A 53 -9.82 5.83 -18.08
CA GLU A 53 -9.26 5.99 -16.73
C GLU A 53 -10.37 6.34 -15.74
N GLN A 54 -11.27 7.27 -16.05
CA GLN A 54 -12.36 7.61 -15.13
C GLN A 54 -13.42 6.51 -14.98
N VAL A 55 -13.79 5.80 -16.04
CA VAL A 55 -14.72 4.66 -15.97
C VAL A 55 -14.09 3.50 -15.20
N PHE A 56 -12.80 3.26 -15.41
CA PHE A 56 -11.99 2.28 -14.70
C PHE A 56 -11.86 2.64 -13.21
N LEU A 57 -11.54 3.91 -12.90
CA LEU A 57 -11.46 4.49 -11.56
C LEU A 57 -12.81 4.57 -10.83
N VAL A 58 -13.93 4.42 -11.55
CA VAL A 58 -15.29 4.39 -11.00
C VAL A 58 -15.81 2.96 -10.86
N ASN A 59 -15.36 2.04 -11.71
CA ASN A 59 -15.74 0.62 -11.65
C ASN A 59 -14.91 -0.19 -10.64
N ASN A 60 -13.62 0.10 -10.50
CA ASN A 60 -12.69 -0.67 -9.64
C ASN A 60 -12.21 0.12 -8.42
N THR A 61 -12.60 1.38 -8.35
CA THR A 61 -12.28 2.36 -7.34
C THR A 61 -13.53 3.20 -7.16
N ALA A 62 -13.86 3.67 -5.96
CA ALA A 62 -14.97 4.62 -5.88
C ALA A 62 -14.38 5.99 -6.18
N GLY A 63 -14.44 6.36 -7.46
CA GLY A 63 -14.18 7.72 -7.88
C GLY A 63 -15.06 8.68 -7.08
N GLY A 64 -14.46 9.75 -6.57
CA GLY A 64 -15.23 10.78 -5.89
C GLY A 64 -16.29 11.39 -6.80
N SER A 65 -17.31 12.01 -6.21
CA SER A 65 -18.36 12.75 -6.90
C SER A 65 -18.71 14.01 -6.13
N LEU A 66 -19.08 15.08 -6.86
CA LEU A 66 -19.57 16.32 -6.26
C LEU A 66 -20.86 16.11 -5.44
N GLU A 67 -21.57 14.98 -5.62
CA GLU A 67 -22.73 14.64 -4.77
C GLU A 67 -22.37 14.45 -3.30
N PHE A 68 -21.12 14.10 -2.99
CA PHE A 68 -20.66 13.92 -1.62
C PHE A 68 -20.23 15.22 -0.95
N ASP A 69 -19.86 16.24 -1.74
CA ASP A 69 -19.67 17.61 -1.28
C ASP A 69 -19.83 18.62 -2.43
N PRO A 70 -21.03 19.19 -2.60
CA PRO A 70 -21.28 20.19 -3.64
C PRO A 70 -20.44 21.47 -3.49
N PHE A 71 -19.88 21.73 -2.30
CA PHE A 71 -19.07 22.92 -2.04
C PHE A 71 -17.60 22.76 -2.45
N ALA A 72 -17.15 21.54 -2.80
CA ALA A 72 -15.80 21.32 -3.31
C ALA A 72 -15.50 22.09 -4.61
N ILE A 73 -16.53 22.56 -5.33
CA ILE A 73 -16.37 23.46 -6.47
C ILE A 73 -15.72 24.81 -6.12
N TYR A 74 -15.74 25.21 -4.83
CA TYR A 74 -15.12 26.44 -4.36
C TYR A 74 -13.65 26.25 -3.99
N GLU A 75 -13.15 25.01 -3.95
CA GLU A 75 -11.73 24.74 -3.70
C GLU A 75 -10.90 25.07 -4.95
N LYS A 76 -9.77 25.74 -4.73
CA LYS A 76 -8.86 26.10 -5.81
C LYS A 76 -8.10 24.86 -6.26
N ALA A 77 -8.29 24.43 -7.51
CA ALA A 77 -7.48 23.38 -8.10
C ALA A 77 -5.99 23.72 -7.96
N ALA A 78 -5.20 22.78 -7.43
CA ALA A 78 -3.75 22.85 -7.54
C ALA A 78 -3.38 22.87 -9.03
N HIS A 79 -2.41 23.69 -9.42
CA HIS A 79 -2.07 23.89 -10.83
C HIS A 79 -1.72 22.55 -11.51
N GLY A 80 -2.53 22.16 -12.50
CA GLY A 80 -2.32 20.95 -13.30
C GLY A 80 -3.16 19.73 -12.90
N ASP A 81 -3.78 19.73 -11.71
CA ASP A 81 -4.59 18.60 -11.24
C ASP A 81 -6.08 18.79 -11.51
N SER A 82 -6.76 17.70 -11.91
CA SER A 82 -8.21 17.62 -11.77
C SER A 82 -8.57 17.80 -10.30
N VAL A 83 -9.54 18.68 -9.99
CA VAL A 83 -10.04 18.86 -8.61
C VAL A 83 -10.35 17.48 -8.03
N PRO A 84 -9.74 17.08 -6.89
CA PRO A 84 -10.05 15.82 -6.24
C PRO A 84 -11.55 15.77 -6.00
N LYS A 85 -12.25 14.86 -6.69
CA LYS A 85 -13.70 14.78 -6.51
C LYS A 85 -13.98 14.32 -5.07
N PRO A 86 -14.95 14.93 -4.36
CA PRO A 86 -15.25 14.58 -2.98
C PRO A 86 -15.51 13.08 -2.85
N LEU A 87 -14.99 12.47 -1.79
CA LEU A 87 -15.18 11.05 -1.55
C LEU A 87 -16.51 10.79 -0.83
N PRO A 88 -17.10 9.59 -0.98
CA PRO A 88 -18.19 9.17 -0.11
C PRO A 88 -17.84 9.42 1.36
N PRO A 89 -18.78 9.89 2.21
CA PRO A 89 -18.49 10.22 3.61
C PRO A 89 -17.78 9.08 4.36
N THR A 90 -18.20 7.85 4.11
CA THR A 90 -17.61 6.63 4.66
C THR A 90 -16.12 6.50 4.31
N SER A 91 -15.77 6.76 3.05
CA SER A 91 -14.38 6.75 2.58
C SER A 91 -13.59 7.95 3.10
N SER A 92 -14.21 9.12 3.25
CA SER A 92 -13.53 10.27 3.86
C SER A 92 -13.13 9.98 5.32
N ILE A 93 -14.05 9.35 6.09
CA ILE A 93 -13.81 8.97 7.49
C ILE A 93 -12.67 7.97 7.61
N VAL A 94 -12.69 6.87 6.85
CA VAL A 94 -11.60 5.87 6.88
C VAL A 94 -10.26 6.49 6.49
N SER A 95 -10.26 7.39 5.51
CA SER A 95 -9.06 8.08 5.02
C SER A 95 -8.47 8.98 6.11
N ALA A 96 -9.33 9.76 6.77
CA ALA A 96 -8.94 10.59 7.90
C ALA A 96 -8.47 9.74 9.09
N ALA A 97 -9.18 8.65 9.40
CA ALA A 97 -8.82 7.72 10.48
C ALA A 97 -7.47 7.05 10.23
N THR A 98 -7.19 6.63 9.00
CA THR A 98 -5.91 6.05 8.56
C THR A 98 -4.75 7.02 8.75
N ARG A 99 -4.92 8.29 8.33
CA ARG A 99 -3.89 9.33 8.51
C ARG A 99 -3.67 9.63 10.00
N LEU A 100 -4.75 9.82 10.75
CA LEU A 100 -4.69 10.13 12.17
C LEU A 100 -4.10 8.97 12.97
N PHE A 101 -4.44 7.72 12.62
CA PHE A 101 -3.85 6.52 13.22
C PHE A 101 -2.33 6.56 13.11
N GLY A 102 -1.79 6.89 11.94
CA GLY A 102 -0.34 6.95 11.76
C GLY A 102 0.36 7.93 12.71
N VAL A 103 -0.23 9.10 12.90
CA VAL A 103 0.26 10.11 13.86
C VAL A 103 0.13 9.58 15.29
N ILE A 104 -1.07 9.15 15.70
CA ILE A 104 -1.36 8.79 17.10
C ILE A 104 -0.61 7.52 17.53
N PHE A 105 -0.47 6.53 16.63
CA PHE A 105 0.31 5.32 16.87
C PHE A 105 1.77 5.64 17.24
N SER A 106 2.35 6.68 16.62
CA SER A 106 3.72 7.12 16.95
C SER A 106 3.83 7.77 18.34
N GLN A 107 2.72 8.26 18.91
CA GLN A 107 2.72 8.98 20.19
C GLN A 107 2.43 8.09 21.41
N VAL A 108 1.90 6.88 21.20
CA VAL A 108 1.60 5.94 22.29
C VAL A 108 2.81 5.08 22.66
N THR A 109 2.75 4.45 23.84
CA THR A 109 3.83 3.59 24.34
C THR A 109 3.95 2.30 23.52
N GLU A 110 5.13 1.68 23.53
CA GLU A 110 5.38 0.43 22.80
C GLU A 110 4.43 -0.71 23.24
N THR A 111 4.10 -0.80 24.53
CA THR A 111 3.10 -1.76 25.05
C THR A 111 1.72 -1.52 24.42
N GLN A 112 1.30 -0.26 24.28
CA GLN A 112 0.01 0.07 23.67
C GLN A 112 0.01 -0.20 22.17
N ARG A 113 1.13 0.04 21.48
CA ARG A 113 1.28 -0.29 20.05
C ARG A 113 1.09 -1.79 19.81
N LEU A 114 1.75 -2.63 20.61
CA LEU A 114 1.62 -4.09 20.50
C LEU A 114 0.18 -4.55 20.74
N GLN A 115 -0.46 -4.06 21.81
CA GLN A 115 -1.87 -4.39 22.12
C GLN A 115 -2.82 -4.03 20.97
N VAL A 116 -2.61 -2.86 20.34
CA VAL A 116 -3.42 -2.41 19.22
C VAL A 116 -3.19 -3.29 17.99
N LEU A 117 -1.94 -3.65 17.67
CA LEU A 117 -1.65 -4.56 16.57
C LEU A 117 -2.29 -5.94 16.77
N GLU A 118 -2.25 -6.49 17.98
CA GLU A 118 -2.92 -7.75 18.33
C GLU A 118 -4.45 -7.64 18.17
N GLN A 119 -5.04 -6.51 18.57
CA GLN A 119 -6.46 -6.25 18.38
C GLN A 119 -6.83 -6.18 16.89
N LEU A 120 -6.06 -5.48 16.06
CA LEU A 120 -6.27 -5.39 14.62
C LEU A 120 -6.16 -6.77 13.94
N LEU A 121 -5.17 -7.58 14.35
CA LEU A 121 -5.03 -8.95 13.88
C LEU A 121 -6.24 -9.82 14.27
N ALA A 122 -6.78 -9.65 15.48
CA ALA A 122 -7.98 -10.34 15.92
C ALA A 122 -9.21 -9.94 15.08
N SER A 123 -9.35 -8.66 14.72
CA SER A 123 -10.43 -8.18 13.85
C SER A 123 -10.40 -8.82 12.45
N ILE A 124 -9.21 -9.00 11.87
CA ILE A 124 -9.05 -9.72 10.58
C ILE A 124 -9.50 -11.18 10.72
N LYS A 125 -9.12 -11.86 11.81
CA LYS A 125 -9.46 -13.27 12.04
C LYS A 125 -10.94 -13.51 12.31
N GLN A 126 -11.64 -12.54 12.88
CA GLN A 126 -13.06 -12.62 13.21
C GLN A 126 -13.97 -12.30 12.01
N THR A 127 -13.41 -11.87 10.88
CA THR A 127 -14.15 -11.50 9.68
C THR A 127 -13.85 -12.45 8.52
N LYS A 128 -14.77 -12.54 7.55
CA LYS A 128 -14.68 -13.46 6.40
C LYS A 128 -15.16 -12.78 5.13
N GLY A 129 -14.73 -13.31 3.97
CA GLY A 129 -15.19 -12.87 2.66
C GLY A 129 -14.75 -11.44 2.32
N SER A 130 -15.58 -10.71 1.56
CA SER A 130 -15.31 -9.32 1.15
C SER A 130 -15.02 -8.39 2.33
N ARG A 131 -15.73 -8.57 3.44
CA ARG A 131 -15.53 -7.76 4.66
C ARG A 131 -14.12 -7.93 5.24
N GLN A 132 -13.58 -9.15 5.21
CA GLN A 132 -12.21 -9.41 5.68
C GLN A 132 -11.18 -8.65 4.83
N GLN A 133 -11.38 -8.62 3.51
CA GLN A 133 -10.48 -7.92 2.59
C GLN A 133 -10.49 -6.40 2.83
N ILE A 134 -11.67 -5.80 3.05
CA ILE A 134 -11.81 -4.37 3.36
C ILE A 134 -11.12 -4.02 4.68
N ILE A 135 -11.34 -4.82 5.73
CA ILE A 135 -10.71 -4.60 7.04
C ILE A 135 -9.20 -4.75 6.94
N GLN A 136 -8.71 -5.78 6.24
CA GLN A 136 -7.28 -5.99 6.03
C GLN A 136 -6.65 -4.83 5.23
N GLN A 137 -7.34 -4.30 4.22
CA GLN A 137 -6.92 -3.11 3.48
C GLN A 137 -6.76 -1.89 4.40
N ASN A 138 -7.79 -1.55 5.17
CA ASN A 138 -7.76 -0.43 6.09
C ASN A 138 -6.61 -0.55 7.11
N ILE A 139 -6.40 -1.76 7.63
CA ILE A 139 -5.33 -2.05 8.59
C ILE A 139 -3.95 -1.85 7.95
N ILE A 140 -3.71 -2.41 6.75
CA ILE A 140 -2.43 -2.27 6.06
C ILE A 140 -2.15 -0.79 5.71
N LEU A 141 -3.17 -0.04 5.29
CA LEU A 141 -3.04 1.39 5.03
C LEU A 141 -2.72 2.19 6.31
N ALA A 142 -3.36 1.86 7.42
CA ALA A 142 -3.10 2.49 8.72
C ALA A 142 -1.69 2.19 9.22
N ILE A 143 -1.22 0.95 9.06
CA ILE A 143 0.15 0.54 9.35
C ILE A 143 1.13 1.28 8.44
N CYS A 144 0.86 1.34 7.13
CA CYS A 144 1.70 2.07 6.18
C CYS A 144 1.81 3.56 6.55
N SER A 145 0.69 4.20 6.90
CA SER A 145 0.62 5.57 7.40
C SER A 145 1.46 5.77 8.68
N ALA A 146 1.39 4.82 9.63
CA ALA A 146 2.19 4.85 10.85
C ALA A 146 3.69 4.71 10.56
N LEU A 147 4.08 3.77 9.70
CA LEU A 147 5.47 3.57 9.31
C LEU A 147 6.01 4.79 8.55
N LYS A 148 5.24 5.36 7.63
CA LYS A 148 5.60 6.61 6.93
C LYS A 148 5.80 7.77 7.91
N HIS A 149 4.90 7.91 8.88
CA HIS A 149 5.02 8.96 9.91
C HIS A 149 6.28 8.77 10.75
N LEU A 150 6.53 7.55 11.24
CA LEU A 150 7.74 7.21 12.01
C LEU A 150 9.02 7.45 11.21
N ALA A 151 9.08 7.01 9.94
CA ALA A 151 10.24 7.21 9.07
C ALA A 151 10.54 8.70 8.85
N SER A 152 9.49 9.49 8.59
CA SER A 152 9.62 10.93 8.34
C SER A 152 10.09 11.71 9.57
N HIS A 153 9.77 11.23 10.78
CA HIS A 153 10.08 11.89 12.04
C HIS A 153 11.21 11.20 12.82
N LYS A 154 11.92 10.25 12.20
CA LYS A 154 12.98 9.42 12.83
C LYS A 154 12.52 8.80 14.16
N GLY A 155 11.26 8.38 14.21
CA GLY A 155 10.66 7.74 15.37
C GLY A 155 11.05 6.26 15.48
N ASN A 156 11.11 5.75 16.71
CA ASN A 156 11.33 4.32 16.95
C ASN A 156 10.01 3.54 16.83
N LEU A 157 10.05 2.37 16.19
CA LEU A 157 8.92 1.45 16.11
C LEU A 157 8.70 0.70 17.45
N GLY A 158 9.79 0.36 18.13
CA GLY A 158 9.81 -0.38 19.40
C GLY A 158 10.42 -1.77 19.25
N TYR A 159 10.08 -2.67 20.17
CA TYR A 159 10.62 -4.03 20.27
C TYR A 159 10.46 -4.89 19.00
N GLU A 160 11.27 -5.95 18.90
CA GLU A 160 11.28 -6.91 17.78
C GLU A 160 9.93 -7.61 17.60
N GLU A 161 9.15 -7.77 18.67
CA GLU A 161 7.80 -8.34 18.63
C GLU A 161 6.83 -7.48 17.82
N ILE A 162 6.95 -6.14 17.93
CA ILE A 162 6.13 -5.19 17.15
C ILE A 162 6.49 -5.32 15.66
N GLN A 163 7.79 -5.41 15.36
CA GLN A 163 8.29 -5.58 13.99
C GLN A 163 7.80 -6.90 13.39
N SER A 164 7.87 -7.99 14.15
CA SER A 164 7.41 -9.32 13.75
C SER A 164 5.89 -9.36 13.50
N CYS A 165 5.11 -8.68 14.35
CA CYS A 165 3.67 -8.58 14.20
C CYS A 165 3.29 -7.83 12.91
N ILE A 166 3.93 -6.68 12.66
CA ILE A 166 3.73 -5.88 11.45
C ILE A 166 4.16 -6.66 10.20
N LEU A 167 5.33 -7.29 10.24
CA LEU A 167 5.85 -8.07 9.12
C LEU A 167 4.91 -9.24 8.77
N SER A 168 4.38 -9.94 9.77
CA SER A 168 3.40 -11.03 9.55
C SER A 168 2.12 -10.55 8.85
N LEU A 169 1.58 -9.40 9.28
CA LEU A 169 0.42 -8.77 8.64
C LEU A 169 0.71 -8.40 7.17
N ILE A 170 1.88 -7.81 6.93
CA ILE A 170 2.32 -7.39 5.59
C ILE A 170 2.52 -8.60 4.67
N LEU A 171 3.28 -9.62 5.11
CA LEU A 171 3.54 -10.81 4.30
C LEU A 171 2.24 -11.54 3.93
N SER A 172 1.29 -11.63 4.87
CA SER A 172 -0.03 -12.20 4.58
C SER A 172 -0.83 -11.37 3.55
N ALA A 173 -0.60 -10.06 3.46
CA ALA A 173 -1.29 -9.17 2.52
C ALA A 173 -0.67 -9.17 1.12
N LEU A 174 0.63 -9.47 0.98
CA LEU A 174 1.31 -9.63 -0.32
C LEU A 174 0.74 -10.79 -1.15
N GLU A 175 0.16 -11.80 -0.49
CA GLU A 175 -0.43 -12.98 -1.13
C GLU A 175 -1.96 -12.84 -1.30
N SER A 176 -2.50 -11.62 -1.17
CA SER A 176 -3.94 -11.37 -1.31
C SER A 176 -4.41 -11.37 -2.77
N ASN A 177 -5.63 -11.86 -2.99
CA ASN A 177 -6.32 -11.72 -4.29
C ASN A 177 -6.64 -10.26 -4.65
N SER A 178 -6.62 -9.33 -3.69
CA SER A 178 -6.85 -7.91 -3.94
C SER A 178 -5.55 -7.24 -4.43
N PRO A 179 -5.50 -6.68 -5.65
CA PRO A 179 -4.32 -5.98 -6.15
C PRO A 179 -3.96 -4.76 -5.27
N LEU A 180 -4.94 -3.95 -4.87
CA LEU A 180 -4.73 -2.77 -4.01
C LEU A 180 -4.11 -3.14 -2.66
N LEU A 181 -4.48 -4.29 -2.11
CA LEU A 181 -3.93 -4.80 -0.86
C LEU A 181 -2.47 -5.21 -1.03
N ARG A 182 -2.14 -5.86 -2.16
CA ARG A 182 -0.77 -6.21 -2.50
C ARG A 182 0.11 -4.98 -2.66
N CYS A 183 -0.35 -3.95 -3.38
CA CYS A 183 0.38 -2.69 -3.54
C CYS A 183 0.61 -1.99 -2.19
N SER A 184 -0.43 -1.89 -1.37
CA SER A 184 -0.34 -1.27 -0.05
C SER A 184 0.61 -2.01 0.89
N ALA A 185 0.61 -3.35 0.82
CA ALA A 185 1.51 -4.20 1.60
C ALA A 185 2.97 -4.09 1.13
N ALA A 186 3.20 -4.01 -0.19
CA ALA A 186 4.53 -3.80 -0.76
C ALA A 186 5.15 -2.48 -0.29
N GLU A 187 4.38 -1.37 -0.31
CA GLU A 187 4.86 -0.12 0.26
C GLU A 187 5.08 -0.23 1.77
N ALA A 188 4.14 -0.81 2.52
CA ALA A 188 4.28 -0.97 3.97
C ALA A 188 5.56 -1.75 4.33
N LEU A 189 5.92 -2.77 3.55
CA LEU A 189 7.15 -3.55 3.72
C LEU A 189 8.40 -2.67 3.57
N ALA A 190 8.42 -1.82 2.54
CA ALA A 190 9.54 -0.92 2.29
C ALA A 190 9.62 0.21 3.33
N ARG A 191 8.48 0.74 3.78
CA ARG A 191 8.40 1.69 4.90
C ARG A 191 8.87 1.07 6.20
N LEU A 192 8.58 -0.20 6.45
CA LEU A 192 9.09 -0.93 7.61
C LEU A 192 10.62 -0.99 7.59
N ALA A 193 11.22 -1.32 6.44
CA ALA A 193 12.67 -1.27 6.27
C ALA A 193 13.25 0.13 6.56
N GLN A 194 12.59 1.19 6.07
CA GLN A 194 13.00 2.58 6.34
C GLN A 194 12.95 2.94 7.84
N VAL A 195 11.90 2.53 8.55
CA VAL A 195 11.76 2.83 9.99
C VAL A 195 12.79 2.06 10.82
N VAL A 196 13.03 0.78 10.51
CA VAL A 196 14.01 -0.04 11.22
C VAL A 196 15.44 0.44 10.92
N ALA A 197 15.69 0.95 9.71
CA ALA A 197 16.95 1.54 9.30
C ALA A 197 18.18 0.65 9.55
N ASP A 198 18.00 -0.67 9.46
CA ASP A 198 19.06 -1.68 9.56
C ASP A 198 19.22 -2.43 8.24
N ASN A 199 20.48 -2.53 7.79
CA ASN A 199 20.81 -3.19 6.52
C ASN A 199 20.60 -4.70 6.59
N THR A 200 20.84 -5.34 7.74
CA THR A 200 20.65 -6.78 7.91
C THR A 200 19.17 -7.13 7.81
N PHE A 201 18.33 -6.36 8.51
CA PHE A 201 16.87 -6.47 8.45
C PHE A 201 16.36 -6.26 7.01
N THR A 202 16.78 -5.18 6.34
CA THR A 202 16.38 -4.89 4.95
C THR A 202 16.78 -6.00 3.99
N SER A 203 17.99 -6.54 4.13
CA SER A 203 18.48 -7.67 3.33
C SER A 203 17.66 -8.94 3.60
N GLY A 204 17.26 -9.17 4.84
CA GLY A 204 16.35 -10.25 5.22
C GLY A 204 14.97 -10.13 4.56
N LEU A 205 14.40 -8.93 4.50
CA LEU A 205 13.12 -8.69 3.81
C LEU A 205 13.20 -8.97 2.30
N ALA A 206 14.29 -8.55 1.65
CA ALA A 206 14.54 -8.87 0.25
C ALA A 206 14.69 -10.38 0.05
N GLN A 207 15.44 -11.06 0.93
CA GLN A 207 15.67 -12.50 0.87
C GLN A 207 14.37 -13.30 1.01
N ILE A 208 13.48 -12.93 1.94
CA ILE A 208 12.15 -13.55 2.07
C ILE A 208 11.39 -13.49 0.75
N SER A 209 11.41 -12.33 0.09
CA SER A 209 10.72 -12.15 -1.19
C SER A 209 11.38 -12.93 -2.32
N PHE A 210 12.72 -13.02 -2.36
CA PHE A 210 13.43 -13.83 -3.34
C PHE A 210 13.14 -15.32 -3.19
N ASP A 211 13.14 -15.85 -1.97
CA ASP A 211 12.87 -17.27 -1.74
C ASP A 211 11.42 -17.61 -2.07
N LYS A 212 10.48 -16.68 -1.83
CA LYS A 212 9.10 -16.84 -2.30
C LYS A 212 9.01 -16.81 -3.82
N LEU A 213 9.69 -15.90 -4.51
CA LEU A 213 9.68 -15.84 -5.99
C LEU A 213 10.27 -17.10 -6.64
N LYS A 214 11.27 -17.73 -6.03
CA LYS A 214 11.84 -19.00 -6.52
C LYS A 214 10.90 -20.19 -6.38
N SER A 215 10.05 -20.17 -5.35
CA SER A 215 9.21 -21.31 -4.97
C SER A 215 7.75 -21.18 -5.43
N ALA A 216 7.23 -19.95 -5.54
CA ALA A 216 5.87 -19.67 -5.95
C ALA A 216 5.66 -19.94 -7.45
N ARG A 217 4.51 -20.52 -7.76
CA ARG A 217 4.08 -20.79 -9.15
C ARG A 217 2.86 -20.00 -9.56
N ASP A 218 2.10 -19.49 -8.59
CA ASP A 218 0.93 -18.66 -8.81
C ASP A 218 1.33 -17.21 -9.09
N ALA A 219 0.60 -16.57 -10.01
CA ALA A 219 0.84 -15.18 -10.39
C ALA A 219 0.64 -14.21 -9.21
N ILE A 220 -0.30 -14.50 -8.30
CA ILE A 220 -0.65 -13.63 -7.18
C ILE A 220 0.55 -13.38 -6.27
N SER A 221 1.15 -14.45 -5.77
CA SER A 221 2.32 -14.40 -4.90
C SER A 221 3.52 -13.80 -5.62
N ARG A 222 3.73 -14.17 -6.90
CA ARG A 222 4.84 -13.63 -7.71
C ARG A 222 4.73 -12.11 -7.89
N ILE A 223 3.54 -11.60 -8.24
CA ILE A 223 3.30 -10.17 -8.36
C ILE A 223 3.52 -9.48 -7.01
N GLY A 224 2.92 -9.98 -5.92
CA GLY A 224 3.04 -9.36 -4.60
C GLY A 224 4.49 -9.21 -4.15
N HIS A 225 5.30 -10.26 -4.27
CA HIS A 225 6.71 -10.21 -3.91
C HIS A 225 7.58 -9.42 -4.90
N SER A 226 7.20 -9.34 -6.17
CA SER A 226 7.88 -8.46 -7.13
C SER A 226 7.65 -6.98 -6.79
N LEU A 227 6.40 -6.60 -6.48
CA LEU A 227 6.05 -5.26 -6.01
C LEU A 227 6.78 -4.89 -4.73
N ALA A 228 6.93 -5.84 -3.79
CA ALA A 228 7.66 -5.63 -2.54
C ALA A 228 9.15 -5.33 -2.79
N LEU A 229 9.78 -6.04 -3.72
CA LEU A 229 11.17 -5.79 -4.13
C LEU A 229 11.34 -4.44 -4.82
N GLY A 230 10.43 -4.09 -5.74
CA GLY A 230 10.44 -2.78 -6.40
C GLY A 230 10.27 -1.64 -5.38
N SER A 231 9.35 -1.80 -4.43
CA SER A 231 9.14 -0.85 -3.34
C SER A 231 10.37 -0.73 -2.44
N LEU A 232 10.98 -1.87 -2.06
CA LEU A 232 12.23 -1.87 -1.30
C LEU A 232 13.32 -1.10 -2.04
N TYR A 233 13.49 -1.35 -3.35
CA TYR A 233 14.46 -0.64 -4.18
C TYR A 233 14.20 0.87 -4.17
N LYS A 234 12.97 1.30 -4.46
CA LYS A 234 12.55 2.71 -4.46
C LYS A 234 12.83 3.43 -3.13
N TYR A 235 12.53 2.79 -2.00
CA TYR A 235 12.57 3.45 -0.70
C TYR A 235 13.90 3.28 0.05
N THR A 236 14.72 2.30 -0.32
CA THR A 236 16.02 2.02 0.32
C THR A 236 17.22 2.18 -0.62
N GLY A 237 16.96 2.62 -1.86
CA GLY A 237 17.86 2.82 -3.01
C GLY A 237 19.03 3.79 -2.87
N GLY A 238 19.39 4.21 -1.65
CA GLY A 238 20.46 5.19 -1.43
C GLY A 238 21.88 4.64 -1.70
N ILE A 239 22.85 5.56 -1.75
CA ILE A 239 24.27 5.34 -2.14
C ILE A 239 25.00 4.21 -1.35
N SER A 240 24.41 3.70 -0.25
CA SER A 240 25.07 2.78 0.70
C SER A 240 24.64 1.30 0.63
N SER A 241 23.64 0.93 -0.19
CA SER A 241 22.98 -0.40 -0.15
C SER A 241 23.11 -1.20 -1.46
N SER A 242 24.23 -1.05 -2.19
CA SER A 242 24.37 -1.50 -3.58
C SER A 242 24.11 -2.99 -3.84
N HIS A 243 24.59 -3.92 -3.00
CA HIS A 243 24.58 -5.35 -3.35
C HIS A 243 23.17 -5.98 -3.41
N HIS A 244 22.32 -5.75 -2.41
CA HIS A 244 20.96 -6.32 -2.40
C HIS A 244 20.02 -5.60 -3.37
N LEU A 245 20.25 -4.31 -3.62
CA LEU A 245 19.51 -3.54 -4.61
C LEU A 245 19.81 -4.01 -6.04
N THR A 246 21.08 -4.26 -6.38
CA THR A 246 21.45 -4.85 -7.68
C THR A 246 20.81 -6.23 -7.86
N ALA A 247 20.69 -7.03 -6.80
CA ALA A 247 19.98 -8.31 -6.86
C ALA A 247 18.46 -8.13 -7.10
N CYS A 248 17.83 -7.11 -6.51
CA CYS A 248 16.43 -6.79 -6.77
C CYS A 248 16.21 -6.47 -8.25
N VAL A 249 17.02 -5.56 -8.81
CA VAL A 249 16.97 -5.18 -10.23
C VAL A 249 17.20 -6.38 -11.15
N GLY A 250 18.20 -7.22 -10.86
CA GLY A 250 18.48 -8.41 -11.67
C GLY A 250 17.34 -9.42 -11.69
N ILE A 251 16.66 -9.61 -10.55
CA ILE A 251 15.50 -10.51 -10.45
C ILE A 251 14.28 -9.92 -11.14
N LEU A 252 13.99 -8.63 -10.93
CA LEU A 252 12.91 -7.93 -11.61
C LEU A 252 13.11 -7.97 -13.14
N SER A 253 14.34 -7.71 -13.62
CA SER A 253 14.69 -7.82 -15.03
C SER A 253 14.55 -9.24 -15.60
N THR A 254 14.88 -10.26 -14.81
CA THR A 254 14.67 -11.66 -15.22
C THR A 254 13.17 -11.98 -15.31
N LEU A 255 12.38 -11.46 -14.37
CA LEU A 255 10.93 -11.66 -14.34
C LEU A 255 10.21 -10.90 -15.47
N SER A 256 10.69 -9.72 -15.87
CA SER A 256 10.13 -8.98 -16.99
C SER A 256 10.36 -9.69 -18.34
N GLN A 257 11.37 -10.53 -18.44
CA GLN A 257 11.65 -11.35 -19.63
C GLN A 257 10.96 -12.72 -19.62
N ASP A 258 10.25 -13.08 -18.53
CA ASP A 258 9.57 -14.37 -18.38
C ASP A 258 8.17 -14.36 -19.01
N ASN A 259 8.08 -14.83 -20.26
CA ASN A 259 6.84 -14.91 -21.05
C ASN A 259 5.81 -15.92 -20.51
N THR A 260 6.10 -16.63 -19.41
CA THR A 260 5.15 -17.59 -18.81
C THR A 260 4.09 -16.94 -17.93
N SER A 261 4.23 -15.64 -17.61
CA SER A 261 3.28 -14.91 -16.77
C SER A 261 3.17 -13.42 -17.20
N PRO A 262 2.34 -13.10 -18.21
CA PRO A 262 2.23 -11.73 -18.74
C PRO A 262 1.75 -10.71 -17.69
N GLU A 263 0.93 -11.14 -16.73
CA GLU A 263 0.47 -10.32 -15.59
C GLU A 263 1.62 -9.83 -14.71
N VAL A 264 2.69 -10.63 -14.56
CA VAL A 264 3.88 -10.25 -13.78
C VAL A 264 4.76 -9.28 -14.57
N GLN A 265 4.85 -9.43 -15.90
CA GLN A 265 5.66 -8.58 -16.76
C GLN A 265 5.17 -7.14 -16.79
N VAL A 266 3.86 -6.95 -16.97
CA VAL A 266 3.22 -5.62 -17.00
C VAL A 266 3.47 -4.84 -15.70
N CYS A 267 3.49 -5.51 -14.55
CA CYS A 267 3.77 -4.85 -13.26
C CYS A 267 5.20 -4.33 -13.11
N ILE A 268 6.16 -4.93 -13.84
CA ILE A 268 7.59 -4.65 -13.68
C ILE A 268 8.05 -3.59 -14.68
N VAL A 269 7.58 -3.65 -15.92
CA VAL A 269 8.04 -2.76 -17.01
C VAL A 269 7.55 -1.32 -16.84
N ASP A 270 6.29 -1.11 -16.43
CA ASP A 270 5.74 0.23 -16.19
C ASP A 270 6.31 0.95 -14.94
N GLY A 271 7.24 0.30 -14.21
CA GLY A 271 7.98 0.90 -13.11
C GLY A 271 9.30 1.59 -13.54
N ASP A 272 9.74 1.38 -14.78
CA ASP A 272 11.02 1.87 -15.32
C ASP A 272 10.89 3.13 -16.20
N ASP A 273 9.67 3.54 -16.59
CA ASP A 273 9.43 4.65 -17.54
C ASP A 273 9.62 6.08 -16.97
N ASP A 274 10.13 6.23 -15.74
CA ASP A 274 10.35 7.55 -15.12
C ASP A 274 11.81 8.07 -15.24
N ASP A 275 12.72 7.37 -15.95
CA ASP A 275 14.15 7.75 -16.04
C ASP A 275 14.65 8.21 -17.43
N ASP A 276 13.78 8.38 -18.44
CA ASP A 276 14.17 8.89 -19.77
C ASP A 276 13.45 10.22 -20.10
N ASP A 277 13.81 11.29 -19.40
CA ASP A 277 13.67 12.67 -19.89
C ASP A 277 14.87 13.51 -19.42
N ASP A 278 15.97 13.41 -20.18
CA ASP A 278 17.03 14.43 -20.32
C ASP A 278 17.67 14.36 -21.72
#